data_AF-A0AAW6VAQ7-F1
#
_entry.id   AF-A0AAW6VAQ7-F1
#
_cell.length_a   1.000
_cell.length_b   1.000
_cell.length_c   1.000
_cell.angle_alpha   90.00
_cell.angle_beta   90.00
_cell.angle_gamma   90.00
#
_symmetry.space_group_name_H-M   'P 1'
#
loop_
_entity.id
_entity.type
_entity.pdbx_description
1 polymer ?
#
loop_
_entity_poly.entity_id
_entity_poly.type
_entity_poly.pdbx_seq_one_letter_code
_entity_poly.pdbx_strand_id
1 'polypeptide(L)'
;MTLDRRKVLIYLRPDISASERFADAKIEAHHRGDRGDMSRTALLAGLALGEVDSRLPSMLAALLAEDTKPETLRKMLASFLEIQPASSAPTAAPAAAPAKAPEPPAPVSESVSARNLAGSLPD
;
A
#
# COMPACT_ATOMS: atom_id res chain seq x y z
N MET A 1 -23.96 -7.14 -1.98
CA MET A 1 -22.58 -6.70 -2.26
C MET A 1 -22.67 -5.76 -3.44
N THR A 2 -22.62 -4.45 -3.23
CA THR A 2 -22.52 -3.48 -4.32
C THR A 2 -21.23 -3.77 -5.08
N LEU A 3 -21.32 -3.84 -6.41
CA LEU A 3 -20.16 -3.97 -7.31
C LEU A 3 -19.42 -2.62 -7.33
N ASP A 4 -18.90 -2.20 -6.18
CA ASP A 4 -18.23 -0.91 -6.04
C ASP A 4 -16.88 -0.97 -6.75
N ARG A 5 -16.90 -0.49 -7.99
CA ARG A 5 -15.71 -0.31 -8.81
C ARG A 5 -15.10 1.06 -8.54
N ARG A 6 -13.81 1.09 -8.20
CA ARG A 6 -13.04 2.34 -8.11
C ARG A 6 -12.35 2.61 -9.44
N LYS A 7 -12.55 3.81 -9.99
CA LYS A 7 -11.77 4.28 -11.14
C LYS A 7 -10.38 4.72 -10.66
N VAL A 8 -9.34 4.18 -11.28
CA VAL A 8 -7.95 4.61 -11.08
C VAL A 8 -7.46 5.21 -12.39
N LEU A 9 -6.85 6.39 -12.34
CA LEU A 9 -6.29 7.09 -13.49
C LEU A 9 -4.79 7.26 -13.26
N ILE A 10 -3.99 6.77 -14.20
CA ILE A 10 -2.52 6.84 -14.16
C ILE A 10 -2.08 7.40 -15.52
N TYR A 11 -1.10 8.30 -15.49
CA TYR A 11 -0.52 8.89 -16.69
C TYR A 11 0.84 8.27 -16.95
N LEU A 12 1.05 7.82 -18.19
CA LEU A 12 2.36 7.48 -18.71
C LEU A 12 2.95 8.69 -19.45
N ARG A 13 4.27 8.84 -19.40
CA ARG A 13 5.09 9.90 -19.99
C ARG A 13 6.13 9.27 -20.91
N PRO A 14 5.70 8.72 -22.06
CA PRO A 14 6.58 8.01 -22.99
C PRO A 14 7.70 8.89 -23.55
N ASP A 15 7.55 10.22 -23.54
CA ASP A 15 8.59 11.14 -24.01
C ASP A 15 9.77 11.27 -23.04
N ILE A 16 9.54 11.01 -21.75
CA ILE A 16 10.50 11.28 -20.68
C ILE A 16 11.10 9.99 -20.11
N SER A 17 10.34 8.90 -20.11
CA SER A 17 10.76 7.63 -19.50
C SER A 17 10.70 6.48 -20.51
N ALA A 18 11.84 5.78 -20.68
CA ALA A 18 11.93 4.60 -21.54
C ALA A 18 11.04 3.46 -21.04
N SER A 19 10.90 3.29 -19.71
CA SER A 19 10.03 2.28 -19.13
C SER A 19 8.55 2.59 -19.34
N GLU A 20 8.17 3.86 -19.23
CA GLU A 20 6.81 4.30 -19.50
C GLU A 20 6.49 4.20 -21.00
N ARG A 21 7.45 4.47 -21.89
CA ARG A 21 7.34 4.24 -23.34
C ARG A 21 7.15 2.76 -23.68
N PHE A 22 7.95 1.89 -23.08
CA PHE A 22 7.81 0.45 -23.25
C PHE A 22 6.43 -0.03 -22.79
N ALA A 23 5.97 0.44 -21.62
CA ALA A 23 4.65 0.09 -21.11
C ALA A 23 3.52 0.58 -22.03
N ASP A 24 3.61 1.81 -22.52
CA ASP A 24 2.65 2.39 -23.47
C ASP A 24 2.55 1.55 -24.75
N ALA A 25 3.68 1.26 -25.39
CA ALA A 25 3.75 0.40 -26.57
C ALA A 25 3.20 -1.00 -26.30
N LYS A 26 3.51 -1.58 -25.12
CA LYS A 26 3.02 -2.90 -24.73
C LYS A 26 1.50 -2.92 -24.55
N ILE A 27 0.92 -1.87 -23.97
CA ILE A 27 -0.54 -1.74 -23.81
C ILE A 27 -1.20 -1.57 -25.17
N GLU A 28 -0.67 -0.71 -26.04
CA GLU A 28 -1.23 -0.46 -27.37
C GLU A 28 -1.21 -1.70 -28.28
N ALA A 29 -0.23 -2.59 -28.09
CA ALA A 29 -0.16 -3.87 -28.80
C ALA A 29 -1.32 -4.84 -28.46
N HIS A 30 -2.03 -4.64 -27.34
CA HIS A 30 -3.19 -5.47 -26.98
C HIS A 30 -4.47 -4.96 -27.66
N HIS A 31 -5.40 -5.89 -27.90
CA HIS A 31 -6.75 -5.55 -28.37
C HIS A 31 -7.44 -4.57 -27.42
N ARG A 32 -8.13 -3.57 -27.98
CA ARG A 32 -8.73 -2.46 -27.20
C ARG A 32 -9.62 -2.93 -26.05
N GLY A 33 -10.34 -4.05 -26.21
CA GLY A 33 -11.19 -4.63 -25.17
C GLY A 33 -10.41 -5.14 -23.96
N ASP A 34 -9.18 -5.62 -24.16
CA ASP A 34 -8.40 -6.33 -23.14
C ASP A 34 -7.40 -5.41 -22.42
N ARG A 35 -7.14 -4.22 -22.97
CA ARG A 35 -6.17 -3.26 -22.41
C ARG A 35 -6.47 -2.91 -20.96
N GLY A 36 -7.75 -2.77 -20.61
CA GLY A 36 -8.18 -2.45 -19.24
C GLY A 36 -7.88 -3.58 -18.26
N ASP A 37 -8.13 -4.83 -18.67
CA ASP A 37 -7.87 -6.01 -17.83
C ASP A 37 -6.39 -6.32 -17.73
N MET A 38 -5.63 -6.15 -18.81
CA MET A 38 -4.17 -6.24 -18.82
C MET A 38 -3.55 -5.22 -17.86
N SER A 39 -3.96 -3.95 -17.97
CA SER A 39 -3.44 -2.87 -17.10
C SER A 39 -3.80 -3.10 -15.63
N ARG A 40 -5.03 -3.58 -15.35
CA ARG A 40 -5.45 -3.95 -13.99
C ARG A 40 -4.57 -5.09 -13.46
N THR A 41 -4.33 -6.12 -14.26
CA THR A 41 -3.50 -7.27 -13.86
C THR A 41 -2.06 -6.85 -13.58
N ALA A 42 -1.47 -6.01 -14.44
CA ALA A 42 -0.13 -5.48 -14.24
C ALA A 42 -0.02 -4.65 -12.94
N LEU A 43 -1.02 -3.81 -12.64
CA LEU A 43 -1.10 -3.07 -11.39
C LEU A 43 -1.15 -4.00 -10.17
N LEU A 44 -2.01 -5.01 -10.20
CA LEU A 44 -2.15 -5.98 -9.10
C LEU A 44 -0.86 -6.80 -8.91
N ALA A 45 -0.19 -7.21 -9.99
CA ALA A 45 1.08 -7.90 -9.93
C ALA A 45 2.18 -7.02 -9.30
N GLY A 46 2.24 -5.74 -9.67
CA GLY A 46 3.16 -4.77 -9.05
C GLY A 46 2.93 -4.63 -7.55
N LEU A 47 1.67 -4.57 -7.10
CA LEU A 47 1.33 -4.53 -5.68
C LEU A 47 1.72 -5.82 -4.95
N ALA A 48 1.43 -6.99 -5.53
CA ALA A 48 1.79 -8.28 -4.96
C ALA A 48 3.32 -8.44 -4.82
N LEU A 49 4.10 -7.93 -5.77
CA LEU A 49 5.56 -7.90 -5.65
C LEU A 49 6.03 -6.97 -4.52
N GLY A 50 5.30 -5.89 -4.25
CA GLY A 50 5.56 -4.99 -3.13
C GLY A 50 5.36 -5.66 -1.76
N GLU A 51 4.45 -6.63 -1.65
CA GLU A 51 4.27 -7.44 -0.43
C GLU A 51 5.45 -8.38 -0.17
N VAL A 52 6.18 -8.78 -1.22
CA VAL A 52 7.42 -9.55 -1.06
C VAL A 52 8.56 -8.64 -0.60
N ASP A 53 8.77 -7.51 -1.28
CA ASP A 53 9.66 -6.43 -0.85
C ASP A 53 9.24 -5.12 -1.51
N SER A 54 9.02 -4.08 -0.70
CA SER A 54 8.55 -2.77 -1.14
C SER A 54 9.38 -2.08 -2.23
N ARG A 55 10.65 -2.47 -2.41
CA ARG A 55 11.55 -1.88 -3.41
C ARG A 55 11.45 -2.57 -4.77
N LEU A 56 10.94 -3.81 -4.83
CA LEU A 56 10.86 -4.60 -6.06
C LEU A 56 10.06 -3.91 -7.18
N PRO A 57 8.88 -3.32 -6.93
CA PRO A 57 8.10 -2.71 -8.00
C PRO A 57 8.86 -1.56 -8.67
N SER A 58 9.47 -0.67 -7.87
CA SER A 58 10.24 0.46 -8.37
C SER A 58 11.51 0.02 -9.11
N MET A 59 12.23 -0.98 -8.59
CA MET A 59 13.40 -1.54 -9.25
C MET A 59 13.04 -2.16 -10.61
N LEU A 60 12.00 -3.00 -10.66
CA LEU A 60 11.56 -3.63 -11.90
C LEU A 60 11.07 -2.60 -12.92
N ALA A 61 10.35 -1.57 -12.47
CA ALA A 61 9.93 -0.46 -13.32
C ALA A 61 11.12 0.33 -13.90
N ALA A 62 12.19 0.52 -13.13
CA ALA A 62 13.41 1.19 -13.60
C ALA A 62 14.21 0.35 -14.62
N LEU A 63 14.13 -0.97 -14.52
CA LEU A 63 14.81 -1.91 -15.43
C LEU A 63 14.00 -2.20 -16.69
N LEU A 64 12.71 -1.85 -16.70
CA LEU A 64 11.84 -2.13 -17.83
C LEU A 64 12.24 -1.24 -19.01
N ALA A 65 12.82 -1.84 -20.05
CA ALA A 65 13.14 -1.16 -21.30
C ALA A 65 13.04 -2.17 -22.45
N GLU A 66 12.97 -1.65 -23.68
CA GLU A 66 12.82 -2.47 -24.89
C GLU A 66 13.97 -3.47 -25.08
N ASP A 67 15.19 -3.07 -24.70
CA ASP A 67 16.39 -3.90 -24.79
C ASP A 67 16.65 -4.76 -23.54
N THR A 68 15.79 -4.68 -22.53
CA THR A 68 15.96 -5.44 -21.30
C THR A 68 15.66 -6.91 -21.54
N LYS A 69 16.72 -7.70 -21.66
CA LYS A 69 16.62 -9.16 -21.82
C LYS A 69 15.94 -9.79 -20.59
N PRO A 70 15.00 -10.73 -20.77
CA PRO A 70 14.37 -11.44 -19.66
C PRO A 70 15.38 -12.09 -18.70
N GLU A 71 16.53 -12.53 -19.21
CA GLU A 71 17.63 -13.12 -18.43
C GLU A 71 18.23 -12.11 -17.46
N THR A 72 18.32 -10.82 -17.84
CA THR A 72 18.79 -9.74 -16.97
C THR A 72 17.82 -9.54 -15.81
N LEU A 73 16.52 -9.50 -16.08
CA LEU A 73 15.49 -9.39 -15.03
C LEU A 73 15.56 -10.57 -14.06
N ARG A 74 15.70 -11.80 -14.57
CA ARG A 74 15.82 -13.01 -13.72
C ARG A 74 17.06 -12.94 -12.82
N LYS A 75 18.22 -12.58 -13.38
CA LYS A 75 19.48 -12.44 -12.61
C LYS A 75 19.37 -11.36 -11.54
N MET A 76 18.80 -10.21 -11.88
CA MET A 76 18.63 -9.11 -10.92
C MET A 76 17.65 -9.47 -9.81
N LEU A 77 16.55 -10.17 -10.12
CA LEU A 77 15.61 -10.68 -9.12
C LEU A 77 16.26 -11.71 -8.19
N ALA A 78 16.98 -12.70 -8.74
CA ALA A 78 17.69 -13.68 -7.93
C ALA A 78 18.72 -13.00 -7.02
N SER A 79 19.54 -12.11 -7.57
CA SER A 79 20.54 -11.36 -6.81
C SER A 79 19.89 -10.49 -5.72
N PHE A 80 18.80 -9.78 -6.03
CA PHE A 80 18.11 -8.93 -5.05
C PHE A 80 17.55 -9.74 -3.87
N LEU A 81 16.97 -10.91 -4.15
CA LEU A 81 16.39 -11.80 -3.13
C LEU A 81 17.47 -12.57 -2.35
N GLU A 82 18.58 -12.93 -2.97
CA GLU A 82 19.70 -13.64 -2.32
C GLU A 82 20.57 -12.73 -1.44
N ILE A 83 20.70 -11.45 -1.80
CA ILE A 83 21.52 -10.48 -1.05
C ILE A 83 20.86 -10.08 0.28
N GLN A 84 19.56 -10.31 0.45
CA GLN A 84 18.86 -10.00 1.69
C GLN A 84 18.56 -11.28 2.47
N PRO A 85 19.20 -11.52 3.64
CA PRO A 85 18.64 -12.47 4.59
C PRO A 85 17.25 -11.92 4.96
N ALA A 86 16.21 -12.76 4.87
CA ALA A 86 14.81 -12.41 5.14
C ALA A 86 14.69 -11.44 6.34
N SER A 87 14.66 -10.13 6.07
CA SER A 87 14.75 -9.12 7.11
C SER A 87 13.35 -8.78 7.54
N SER A 88 13.01 -9.36 8.71
CA SER A 88 11.87 -9.13 9.58
C SER A 88 10.48 -9.21 8.95
N ALA A 89 9.81 -10.33 9.22
CA ALA A 89 8.37 -10.38 9.41
C ALA A 89 7.87 -9.13 10.16
N PRO A 90 6.67 -8.61 9.86
CA PRO A 90 6.07 -7.60 10.71
C PRO A 90 5.93 -8.26 12.09
N THR A 91 6.62 -7.69 13.07
CA THR A 91 6.41 -8.03 14.47
C THR A 91 4.93 -7.77 14.70
N ALA A 92 4.17 -8.86 14.88
CA ALA A 92 2.81 -8.75 15.37
C ALA A 92 2.90 -7.97 16.68
N ALA A 93 2.49 -6.70 16.65
CA ALA A 93 2.19 -5.97 17.85
C ALA A 93 1.13 -6.80 18.58
N PRO A 94 1.37 -7.29 19.81
CA PRO A 94 0.31 -7.89 20.57
C PRO A 94 -0.72 -6.79 20.81
N ALA A 95 -1.92 -7.00 20.27
CA ALA A 95 -3.10 -6.24 20.62
C ALA A 95 -3.21 -6.21 22.15
N ALA A 96 -2.95 -5.05 22.74
CA ALA A 96 -3.22 -4.84 24.15
C ALA A 96 -4.74 -4.66 24.34
N ALA A 97 -5.24 -5.45 25.29
CA ALA A 97 -6.55 -5.44 25.95
C ALA A 97 -7.68 -6.26 25.30
N PRO A 98 -8.59 -6.90 26.09
CA PRO A 98 -8.83 -6.72 27.53
C PRO A 98 -8.87 -8.03 28.36
N ALA A 99 -8.37 -8.01 29.60
CA ALA A 99 -8.66 -9.05 30.59
C ALA A 99 -9.47 -8.45 31.75
N LYS A 100 -10.63 -9.07 31.99
CA LYS A 100 -11.67 -8.70 32.95
C LYS A 100 -11.58 -9.58 34.20
N ALA A 101 -11.86 -8.99 35.37
CA ALA A 101 -12.52 -9.52 36.59
C ALA A 101 -11.74 -9.26 37.90
N PRO A 102 -12.38 -9.13 39.09
CA PRO A 102 -13.77 -8.74 39.42
C PRO A 102 -13.89 -7.64 40.52
N GLU A 103 -15.08 -7.02 40.64
CA GLU A 103 -15.57 -6.17 41.77
C GLU A 103 -15.69 -6.96 43.09
N PRO A 104 -15.69 -6.37 44.31
CA PRO A 104 -16.69 -5.36 44.81
C PRO A 104 -16.16 -4.39 45.92
N PRO A 105 -17.00 -3.68 46.72
CA PRO A 105 -18.12 -2.79 46.41
C PRO A 105 -17.86 -1.32 46.86
N ALA A 106 -18.58 -0.35 46.29
CA ALA A 106 -18.73 1.00 46.85
C ALA A 106 -19.84 1.02 47.93
N PRO A 107 -19.90 2.03 48.81
CA PRO A 107 -20.89 3.08 48.52
C PRO A 107 -20.55 4.52 48.94
N VAL A 108 -21.24 5.45 48.25
CA VAL A 108 -21.76 6.80 48.64
C VAL A 108 -20.77 7.95 48.94
N SER A 109 -20.80 8.99 48.08
CA SER A 109 -21.40 10.34 48.31
C SER A 109 -20.43 11.28 49.04
N GLU A 110 -20.23 12.57 48.73
CA GLU A 110 -20.74 13.56 47.79
C GLU A 110 -19.79 14.78 47.92
N SER A 111 -19.89 15.72 46.98
CA SER A 111 -19.73 17.19 47.18
C SER A 111 -18.57 17.92 46.48
N VAL A 112 -18.92 18.47 45.31
CA VAL A 112 -18.91 19.91 44.98
C VAL A 112 -17.79 20.76 45.56
N SER A 113 -16.83 21.17 44.73
CA SER A 113 -16.25 22.53 44.76
C SER A 113 -15.46 22.82 43.48
N ALA A 114 -15.59 24.06 42.99
CA ALA A 114 -15.19 24.60 41.69
C ALA A 114 -16.07 24.13 40.50
N ARG A 115 -17.31 24.58 40.25
CA ARG A 115 -17.93 25.91 40.39
C ARG A 115 -16.95 27.04 40.06
N ASN A 116 -16.74 27.29 38.78
CA ASN A 116 -16.57 28.61 38.15
C ASN A 116 -16.14 28.43 36.67
N LEU A 117 -16.71 29.27 35.78
CA LEU A 117 -16.45 29.41 34.33
C LEU A 117 -17.58 29.02 33.36
N ALA A 118 -18.84 29.11 33.80
CA ALA A 118 -19.96 29.39 32.89
C ALA A 118 -20.70 30.62 33.42
N GLY A 119 -20.29 31.79 32.94
CA GLY A 119 -20.80 33.09 33.36
C GLY A 119 -20.13 34.20 32.56
N SER A 120 -20.11 34.06 31.24
CA SER A 120 -19.90 35.20 30.35
C SER A 120 -21.13 36.10 30.39
N LEU A 121 -20.85 37.41 30.47
CA LEU A 121 -21.71 38.62 30.40
C LEU A 121 -22.09 39.23 31.76
N PRO A 122 -21.91 40.57 31.92
CA PRO A 122 -22.76 41.60 31.28
C PRO A 122 -21.94 42.79 30.70
N ASP A 123 -22.43 43.84 30.04
CA ASP A 123 -23.73 44.30 29.48
C ASP A 123 -23.46 44.81 28.05
#